data_AF-A0A4U2F697-F1
#
_entry.id   AF-A0A4U2F697-F1
#
_cell.length_a   1.000
_cell.length_b   1.000
_cell.length_c   1.000
_cell.angle_alpha   90.00
_cell.angle_beta   90.00
_cell.angle_gamma   90.00
#
_symmetry.space_group_name_H-M   'P 1'
#
loop_
_entity.id
_entity.type
_entity.pdbx_description
1 polymer ?
#
loop_
_entity_poly.entity_id
_entity_poly.type
_entity_poly.pdbx_seq_one_letter_code
_entity_poly.pdbx_strand_id
1 'polypeptide(L)'
;MKQLTLALILSFLSSVSYSQDSEFYPEYYSQEVISNDHLTFVLNFDLDFKYDKERYIEAANKWLGIIKKVDGKDQHTINIEIIVSDDVEEYGLAAVEEYEDNIPSLGIIWISSDLHEPDFDPKSYKPTILHEFAHILGVGTSSDVFIDDSKEIAGKGFCMETSKAVTAYNEAYNRDYECLPFSDGGHLYDYINGTDDKRSKDSKGRTIPPMPKELMANGDDLGPVTLSIIDDLSFELYD
;
A
#
# COMPACT_ATOMS: atom_id res chain seq x y z
N MET A 1 24.11 19.35 -43.73
CA MET A 1 23.35 20.48 -43.15
C MET A 1 22.05 19.87 -42.63
N LYS A 2 21.90 19.71 -41.31
CA LYS A 2 21.15 20.62 -40.39
C LYS A 2 19.68 20.76 -40.87
N GLN A 3 18.64 20.44 -40.10
CA GLN A 3 18.41 20.70 -38.67
C GLN A 3 17.22 19.89 -38.10
N LEU A 4 17.29 19.59 -36.80
CA LEU A 4 16.20 19.23 -35.88
C LEU A 4 15.12 20.32 -35.78
N THR A 5 13.86 19.95 -35.49
CA THR A 5 13.04 20.35 -34.30
C THR A 5 11.67 19.65 -34.40
N LEU A 6 11.22 18.79 -33.47
CA LEU A 6 10.83 18.90 -32.05
C LEU A 6 9.33 19.22 -31.84
N ALA A 7 8.66 18.21 -31.29
CA ALA A 7 7.48 18.12 -30.42
C ALA A 7 6.53 19.33 -30.22
N LEU A 8 5.23 19.02 -30.19
CA LEU A 8 4.40 19.22 -28.99
C LEU A 8 3.13 18.36 -29.10
N ILE A 9 3.13 17.20 -28.44
CA ILE A 9 1.90 16.50 -28.07
C ILE A 9 1.57 17.03 -26.67
N LEU A 10 0.51 17.84 -26.59
CA LEU A 10 -0.05 18.28 -25.31
C LEU A 10 -0.61 17.04 -24.59
N SER A 11 0.05 16.61 -23.53
CA SER A 11 -0.52 15.79 -22.48
C SER A 11 -1.49 16.66 -21.67
N PHE A 12 -2.79 16.44 -21.86
CA PHE A 12 -3.77 16.81 -20.86
C PHE A 12 -3.82 15.67 -19.84
N LEU A 13 -2.95 15.76 -18.82
CA LEU A 13 -3.24 15.15 -17.52
C LEU A 13 -4.30 16.05 -16.89
N SER A 14 -5.57 15.72 -17.12
CA SER A 14 -6.64 16.21 -16.25
C SER A 14 -6.43 15.50 -14.90
N SER A 15 -5.86 16.22 -13.95
CA SER A 15 -5.97 15.90 -12.54
C SER A 15 -7.46 15.91 -12.20
N VAL A 16 -8.08 14.73 -12.22
CA VAL A 16 -9.42 14.56 -11.66
C VAL A 16 -9.24 14.74 -10.15
N SER A 17 -9.58 15.93 -9.69
CA SER A 17 -9.64 16.27 -8.28
C SER A 17 -10.97 15.70 -7.79
N TYR A 18 -10.99 14.43 -7.39
CA TYR A 18 -12.12 13.90 -6.62
C TYR A 18 -11.93 14.29 -5.15
N SER A 19 -11.94 15.60 -4.89
CA SER A 19 -12.23 16.12 -3.55
C SER A 19 -13.74 16.27 -3.50
N GLN A 20 -14.41 15.15 -3.24
CA GLN A 20 -15.69 15.24 -2.55
C GLN A 20 -15.30 15.29 -1.08
N ASP A 21 -15.49 16.45 -0.44
CA ASP A 21 -15.55 16.54 1.02
C ASP A 21 -16.75 15.68 1.46
N SER A 22 -16.59 14.35 1.49
CA SER A 22 -17.52 13.45 2.16
C SER A 22 -17.10 13.42 3.62
N GLU A 23 -17.73 14.24 4.44
CA GLU A 23 -17.66 14.03 5.88
C GLU A 23 -18.07 12.58 6.17
N PHE A 24 -17.19 11.82 6.83
CA PHE A 24 -17.47 10.44 7.22
C PHE A 24 -18.55 10.44 8.30
N TYR A 25 -19.70 9.82 8.00
CA TYR A 25 -20.85 9.73 8.88
C TYR A 25 -21.14 8.25 9.20
N PRO A 26 -20.65 7.73 10.34
CA PRO A 26 -20.73 6.31 10.69
C PRO A 26 -22.15 5.72 10.64
N GLU A 27 -23.18 6.53 10.86
CA GLU A 27 -24.59 6.12 10.86
C GLU A 27 -25.12 5.61 9.52
N TYR A 28 -24.41 5.86 8.41
CA TYR A 28 -24.79 5.36 7.07
C TYR A 28 -24.15 4.03 6.71
N TYR A 29 -23.40 3.41 7.63
CA TYR A 29 -22.67 2.17 7.38
C TYR A 29 -23.12 1.04 8.30
N SER A 30 -23.06 -0.18 7.77
CA SER A 30 -22.96 -1.39 8.57
C SER A 30 -21.51 -1.58 8.98
N GLN A 31 -21.27 -1.68 10.28
CA GLN A 31 -19.92 -1.78 10.84
C GLN A 31 -19.56 -3.22 11.22
N GLU A 32 -18.34 -3.62 10.90
CA GLU A 32 -17.68 -4.80 11.48
C GLU A 32 -16.47 -4.31 12.26
N VAL A 33 -16.40 -4.64 13.55
CA VAL A 33 -15.33 -4.19 14.44
C VAL A 33 -14.43 -5.38 14.75
N ILE A 34 -13.18 -5.31 14.32
CA ILE A 34 -12.18 -6.35 14.53
C ILE A 34 -11.03 -5.72 15.32
N SER A 35 -10.61 -6.38 16.40
CA SER A 35 -9.60 -5.82 17.30
C SER A 35 -8.69 -6.90 17.84
N ASN A 36 -7.43 -6.56 18.07
CA ASN A 36 -6.59 -7.21 19.07
C ASN A 36 -6.53 -6.35 20.34
N ASP A 37 -5.57 -6.61 21.23
CA ASP A 37 -5.45 -5.91 22.51
C ASP A 37 -5.12 -4.40 22.40
N HIS A 38 -4.62 -3.93 21.26
CA HIS A 38 -4.05 -2.57 21.10
C HIS A 38 -4.44 -1.85 19.81
N LEU A 39 -5.01 -2.54 18.82
CA LEU A 39 -5.39 -1.99 17.53
C LEU A 39 -6.79 -2.50 17.14
N THR A 40 -7.65 -1.57 16.73
CA THR A 40 -8.98 -1.85 16.20
C THR A 40 -9.07 -1.39 14.75
N PHE A 41 -9.59 -2.26 13.89
CA PHE A 41 -10.12 -1.87 12.58
C PHE A 41 -11.65 -1.85 12.66
N VAL A 42 -12.23 -0.71 12.25
CA VAL A 42 -13.67 -0.57 12.07
C VAL A 42 -13.93 -0.55 10.57
N LEU A 43 -14.45 -1.65 10.04
CA LEU A 43 -14.79 -1.78 8.63
C LEU A 43 -16.21 -1.24 8.41
N ASN A 44 -16.33 -0.19 7.61
CA ASN A 44 -17.57 0.51 7.32
C ASN A 44 -18.03 0.12 5.91
N PHE A 45 -19.12 -0.63 5.83
CA PHE A 45 -19.74 -1.04 4.56
C PHE A 45 -21.06 -0.31 4.37
N ASP A 46 -21.42 0.05 3.14
CA ASP A 46 -22.75 0.62 2.86
C ASP A 46 -23.88 -0.27 3.45
N LEU A 47 -24.99 0.34 3.86
CA LEU A 47 -26.11 -0.42 4.47
C LEU A 47 -26.72 -1.47 3.53
N ASP A 48 -26.62 -1.28 2.22
CA ASP A 48 -27.07 -2.21 1.18
C ASP A 48 -25.93 -3.04 0.58
N PHE A 49 -24.77 -3.10 1.27
CA PHE A 49 -23.62 -3.89 0.83
C PHE A 49 -24.01 -5.35 0.58
N LYS A 50 -23.98 -5.73 -0.70
CA LYS A 50 -24.47 -7.03 -1.19
C LYS A 50 -23.37 -8.09 -1.33
N TYR A 51 -22.12 -7.72 -1.09
CA TYR A 51 -20.96 -8.57 -1.31
C TYR A 51 -20.51 -9.29 -0.03
N ASP A 52 -19.59 -10.24 -0.20
CA ASP A 52 -19.09 -11.09 0.87
C ASP A 52 -18.14 -10.33 1.81
N LYS A 53 -18.67 -9.89 2.96
CA LYS A 53 -17.92 -9.16 3.99
C LYS A 53 -16.82 -10.00 4.64
N GLU A 54 -16.96 -11.33 4.66
CA GLU A 54 -16.03 -12.22 5.37
C GLU A 54 -14.60 -12.06 4.85
N ARG A 55 -14.45 -11.78 3.55
CA ARG A 55 -13.13 -11.59 2.91
C ARG A 55 -12.35 -10.42 3.50
N TYR A 56 -13.04 -9.32 3.80
CA TYR A 56 -12.45 -8.12 4.41
C TYR A 56 -12.15 -8.36 5.89
N ILE A 57 -13.05 -9.06 6.58
CA ILE A 57 -12.87 -9.48 7.98
C ILE A 57 -11.65 -10.41 8.10
N GLU A 58 -11.46 -11.36 7.17
CA GLU A 58 -10.28 -12.22 7.12
C GLU A 58 -8.99 -11.43 6.93
N ALA A 59 -8.98 -10.43 6.02
CA ALA A 59 -7.82 -9.59 5.78
C ALA A 59 -7.49 -8.73 7.02
N ALA A 60 -8.50 -8.13 7.65
CA ALA A 60 -8.36 -7.40 8.90
C ALA A 60 -7.77 -8.29 10.01
N ASN A 61 -8.32 -9.49 10.21
CA ASN A 61 -7.81 -10.47 11.17
C ASN A 61 -6.37 -10.90 10.86
N LYS A 62 -6.01 -11.04 9.58
CA LYS A 62 -4.66 -11.40 9.18
C LYS A 62 -3.66 -10.33 9.59
N TRP A 63 -3.97 -9.05 9.36
CA TRP A 63 -3.14 -7.93 9.80
C TRP A 63 -3.08 -7.80 11.33
N LEU A 64 -4.20 -7.92 12.03
CA LEU A 64 -4.25 -7.88 13.50
C LEU A 64 -3.55 -9.06 14.18
N GLY A 65 -3.39 -10.18 13.48
CA GLY A 65 -2.60 -11.33 13.92
C GLY A 65 -1.09 -11.14 13.72
N ILE A 66 -0.66 -10.09 13.02
CA ILE A 66 0.74 -9.76 12.74
C ILE A 66 1.16 -8.52 13.52
N ILE A 67 0.33 -7.49 13.53
CA ILE A 67 0.56 -6.25 14.27
C ILE A 67 0.14 -6.49 15.71
N LYS A 68 1.05 -6.23 16.64
CA LYS A 68 0.82 -6.37 18.07
C LYS A 68 0.22 -5.11 18.67
N LYS A 69 0.75 -3.93 18.33
CA LYS A 69 0.28 -2.64 18.83
C LYS A 69 0.78 -1.49 17.96
N VAL A 70 0.31 -0.30 18.28
CA VAL A 70 0.82 0.97 17.74
C VAL A 70 1.72 1.62 18.79
N ASP A 71 2.91 2.05 18.39
CA ASP A 71 3.87 2.64 19.32
C ASP A 71 3.35 3.93 19.96
N GLY A 72 3.51 4.02 21.27
CA GLY A 72 3.06 5.18 22.04
C GLY A 72 1.54 5.25 22.30
N LYS A 73 0.75 4.27 21.84
CA LYS A 73 -0.71 4.23 22.06
C LYS A 73 -1.12 2.96 22.83
N ASP A 74 -1.97 3.14 23.85
CA ASP A 74 -2.57 2.01 24.58
C ASP A 74 -3.60 1.27 23.71
N GLN A 75 -4.36 2.03 22.93
CA GLN A 75 -5.30 1.57 21.91
C GLN A 75 -5.28 2.54 20.74
N HIS A 76 -5.26 2.05 19.50
CA HIS A 76 -5.43 2.83 18.28
C HIS A 76 -6.62 2.29 17.48
N THR A 77 -7.34 3.16 16.77
CA THR A 77 -8.47 2.76 15.91
C THR A 77 -8.31 3.33 14.52
N ILE A 78 -8.46 2.48 13.51
CA ILE A 78 -8.50 2.88 12.10
C ILE A 78 -9.90 2.57 11.58
N ASN A 79 -10.62 3.61 11.17
CA ASN A 79 -11.86 3.47 10.42
C ASN A 79 -11.52 3.24 8.96
N ILE A 80 -12.14 2.23 8.35
CA ILE A 80 -11.86 1.85 6.96
C ILE A 80 -13.19 1.78 6.23
N GLU A 81 -13.43 2.71 5.32
CA GLU A 81 -14.58 2.66 4.42
C GLU A 81 -14.31 1.66 3.29
N ILE A 82 -15.23 0.74 3.06
CA ILE A 82 -15.12 -0.27 2.01
C ILE A 82 -16.15 0.02 0.93
N ILE A 83 -15.65 0.42 -0.25
CA ILE A 83 -16.47 0.73 -1.41
C ILE A 83 -16.20 -0.34 -2.47
N VAL A 84 -17.26 -0.97 -2.97
CA VAL A 84 -17.16 -1.89 -4.11
C VAL A 84 -17.84 -1.26 -5.33
N SER A 85 -17.08 -1.10 -6.41
CA SER A 85 -17.52 -0.39 -7.62
C SER A 85 -17.05 -1.12 -8.88
N ASP A 86 -17.75 -0.93 -10.00
CA ASP A 86 -17.30 -1.33 -11.33
C ASP A 86 -16.25 -0.35 -11.91
N ASP A 87 -16.20 0.87 -11.38
CA ASP A 87 -15.29 1.94 -11.80
C ASP A 87 -14.01 2.00 -10.93
N VAL A 88 -13.29 0.88 -10.80
CA VAL A 88 -11.99 0.83 -10.10
C VAL A 88 -10.90 0.41 -11.08
N GLU A 89 -9.90 1.28 -11.28
CA GLU A 89 -8.70 0.93 -12.05
C GLU A 89 -7.88 -0.12 -11.26
N GLU A 90 -7.35 -1.15 -11.92
CA GLU A 90 -6.41 -2.12 -11.34
C GLU A 90 -6.90 -2.96 -10.15
N TYR A 91 -8.21 -3.26 -10.11
CA TYR A 91 -8.89 -4.14 -9.12
C TYR A 91 -8.98 -3.62 -7.67
N GLY A 92 -8.05 -2.75 -7.24
CA GLY A 92 -8.04 -2.19 -5.89
C GLY A 92 -7.37 -0.82 -5.85
N LEU A 93 -7.82 0.02 -4.93
CA LEU A 93 -7.20 1.30 -4.60
C LEU A 93 -7.47 1.62 -3.13
N ALA A 94 -6.50 2.19 -2.44
CA ALA A 94 -6.66 2.65 -1.07
C ALA A 94 -6.06 4.03 -0.84
N ALA A 95 -6.67 4.79 0.05
CA ALA A 95 -6.21 6.09 0.50
C ALA A 95 -6.37 6.24 2.01
N VAL A 96 -5.52 7.05 2.63
CA VAL A 96 -5.65 7.47 4.03
C VAL A 96 -6.13 8.91 4.04
N GLU A 97 -7.26 9.16 4.69
CA GLU A 97 -7.93 10.46 4.73
C GLU A 97 -7.58 11.23 6.01
N GLU A 98 -7.42 10.54 7.14
CA GLU A 98 -7.11 11.16 8.42
C GLU A 98 -5.99 10.44 9.17
N TYR A 99 -5.31 11.23 10.00
CA TYR A 99 -4.18 10.82 10.82
C TYR A 99 -4.34 11.29 12.26
N GLU A 100 -3.99 10.43 13.20
CA GLU A 100 -3.79 10.77 14.61
C GLU A 100 -2.31 10.61 14.96
N ASP A 101 -1.62 11.71 15.30
CA ASP A 101 -0.18 11.73 15.57
C ASP A 101 0.69 11.14 14.42
N ASN A 102 0.30 11.39 13.17
CA ASN A 102 0.89 10.82 11.94
C ASN A 102 0.64 9.33 11.72
N ILE A 103 -0.28 8.72 12.47
CA ILE A 103 -0.68 7.32 12.31
C ILE A 103 -2.08 7.28 11.69
N PRO A 104 -2.33 6.52 10.60
CA PRO A 104 -3.63 6.48 9.94
C PRO A 104 -4.79 6.20 10.91
N SER A 105 -5.85 7.01 10.86
CA SER A 105 -7.05 6.87 11.71
C SER A 105 -8.36 6.75 10.90
N LEU A 106 -8.37 7.22 9.66
CA LEU A 106 -9.43 7.00 8.68
C LEU A 106 -8.81 6.75 7.32
N GLY A 107 -9.32 5.75 6.60
CA GLY A 107 -9.00 5.55 5.20
C GLY A 107 -10.12 4.85 4.46
N ILE A 108 -9.95 4.76 3.15
CA ILE A 108 -10.95 4.25 2.23
C ILE A 108 -10.27 3.22 1.33
N ILE A 109 -10.94 2.09 1.13
CA ILE A 109 -10.56 1.07 0.16
C ILE A 109 -11.67 0.96 -0.88
N TRP A 110 -11.30 1.18 -2.15
CA TRP A 110 -12.11 0.86 -3.31
C TRP A 110 -11.69 -0.49 -3.89
N ILE A 111 -12.65 -1.39 -4.07
CA ILE A 111 -12.43 -2.72 -4.64
C ILE A 111 -13.30 -2.88 -5.89
N SER A 112 -12.73 -3.41 -6.96
CA SER A 112 -13.50 -3.73 -8.16
C SER A 112 -14.53 -4.83 -7.87
N SER A 113 -15.76 -4.64 -8.34
CA SER A 113 -16.81 -5.66 -8.23
C SER A 113 -16.46 -6.98 -8.91
N ASP A 114 -15.55 -6.96 -9.90
CA ASP A 114 -15.11 -8.15 -10.63
C ASP A 114 -14.42 -9.17 -9.70
N LEU A 115 -13.79 -8.70 -8.61
CA LEU A 115 -13.17 -9.56 -7.59
C LEU A 115 -14.19 -10.40 -6.80
N HIS A 116 -15.48 -10.11 -6.97
CA HIS A 116 -16.57 -10.80 -6.29
C HIS A 116 -17.35 -11.73 -7.22
N GLU A 117 -17.01 -11.77 -8.50
CA GLU A 117 -17.59 -12.72 -9.45
C GLU A 117 -17.16 -14.16 -9.11
N PRO A 118 -18.07 -15.16 -9.24
CA PRO A 118 -17.78 -16.55 -8.86
C PRO A 118 -16.59 -17.18 -9.59
N ASP A 119 -16.32 -16.71 -10.81
CA ASP A 119 -15.27 -17.23 -11.68
C ASP A 119 -13.92 -16.52 -11.49
N PHE A 120 -13.85 -15.49 -10.65
CA PHE A 120 -12.61 -14.78 -10.36
C PHE A 120 -11.68 -15.66 -9.51
N ASP A 121 -10.39 -15.74 -9.88
CA ASP A 121 -9.43 -16.63 -9.20
C ASP A 121 -9.27 -16.21 -7.72
N PRO A 122 -9.64 -17.10 -6.77
CA PRO A 122 -9.48 -16.81 -5.35
C PRO A 122 -8.07 -16.45 -4.91
N LYS A 123 -7.06 -16.91 -5.66
CA LYS A 123 -5.66 -16.63 -5.39
C LYS A 123 -5.24 -15.20 -5.73
N SER A 124 -6.01 -14.51 -6.57
CA SER A 124 -5.70 -13.14 -6.97
C SER A 124 -6.38 -12.11 -6.07
N TYR A 125 -7.60 -12.36 -5.57
CA TYR A 125 -8.31 -11.34 -4.77
C TYR A 125 -7.81 -11.20 -3.34
N LYS A 126 -7.40 -12.32 -2.69
CA LYS A 126 -6.99 -12.27 -1.28
C LYS A 126 -5.73 -11.42 -1.09
N PRO A 127 -4.69 -11.57 -1.94
CA PRO A 127 -3.57 -10.63 -1.96
C PRO A 127 -4.00 -9.18 -2.21
N THR A 128 -4.94 -8.91 -3.13
CA THR A 128 -5.41 -7.53 -3.39
C THR A 128 -5.99 -6.87 -2.14
N ILE A 129 -6.93 -7.50 -1.43
CA ILE A 129 -7.49 -6.88 -0.22
C ILE A 129 -6.41 -6.69 0.85
N LEU A 130 -5.50 -7.66 1.02
CA LEU A 130 -4.38 -7.52 1.97
C LEU A 130 -3.45 -6.37 1.60
N HIS A 131 -3.19 -6.18 0.29
CA HIS A 131 -2.37 -5.12 -0.27
C HIS A 131 -2.99 -3.75 0.04
N GLU A 132 -4.28 -3.58 -0.24
CA GLU A 132 -4.99 -2.32 0.08
C GLU A 132 -4.97 -2.01 1.58
N PHE A 133 -5.08 -3.01 2.44
CA PHE A 133 -4.91 -2.80 3.88
C PHE A 133 -3.50 -2.30 4.24
N ALA A 134 -2.44 -2.74 3.56
CA ALA A 134 -1.10 -2.21 3.82
C ALA A 134 -0.96 -0.74 3.39
N HIS A 135 -1.67 -0.31 2.35
CA HIS A 135 -1.80 1.12 2.03
C HIS A 135 -2.53 1.90 3.13
N ILE A 136 -3.61 1.35 3.70
CA ILE A 136 -4.28 1.93 4.88
C ILE A 136 -3.34 2.02 6.09
N LEU A 137 -2.46 1.02 6.27
CA LEU A 137 -1.44 1.01 7.32
C LEU A 137 -0.26 1.94 7.02
N GLY A 138 -0.23 2.62 5.87
CA GLY A 138 0.70 3.70 5.59
C GLY A 138 1.74 3.42 4.52
N VAL A 139 1.84 2.19 3.98
CA VAL A 139 2.80 1.89 2.91
C VAL A 139 2.39 2.65 1.65
N GLY A 140 3.27 3.45 1.07
CA GLY A 140 2.97 4.26 -0.12
C GLY A 140 2.05 5.46 0.12
N THR A 141 1.47 5.59 1.31
CA THR A 141 0.61 6.72 1.70
C THR A 141 1.35 7.57 2.74
N SER A 142 1.30 7.19 4.02
CA SER A 142 2.05 7.83 5.11
C SER A 142 3.56 7.79 4.90
N SER A 143 4.06 6.75 4.22
CA SER A 143 5.47 6.59 3.93
C SER A 143 5.98 7.46 2.78
N ASP A 144 5.10 8.12 2.01
CA ASP A 144 5.48 8.91 0.83
C ASP A 144 6.45 10.05 1.17
N VAL A 145 6.37 10.59 2.39
CA VAL A 145 7.31 11.60 2.90
C VAL A 145 8.77 11.12 2.94
N PHE A 146 9.00 9.81 2.92
CA PHE A 146 10.32 9.19 2.88
C PHE A 146 10.71 8.72 1.48
N ILE A 147 9.82 8.84 0.48
CA ILE A 147 10.05 8.35 -0.87
C ILE A 147 10.49 9.52 -1.76
N ASP A 148 11.73 9.49 -2.24
CA ASP A 148 12.26 10.51 -3.15
C ASP A 148 13.22 9.89 -4.18
N ASP A 149 13.57 10.66 -5.21
CA ASP A 149 14.54 10.29 -6.24
C ASP A 149 15.91 10.00 -5.63
N SER A 150 16.33 8.74 -5.73
CA SER A 150 17.66 8.30 -5.30
C SER A 150 18.54 7.96 -6.50
N LYS A 151 19.66 8.68 -6.60
CA LYS A 151 20.70 8.38 -7.59
C LYS A 151 21.38 7.04 -7.33
N GLU A 152 21.40 6.58 -6.08
CA GLU A 152 22.02 5.29 -5.74
C GLU A 152 21.31 4.15 -6.46
N ILE A 153 19.98 4.18 -6.47
CA ILE A 153 19.10 3.13 -7.00
C ILE A 153 18.34 3.58 -8.26
N ALA A 154 18.86 4.60 -8.95
CA ALA A 154 18.40 5.08 -10.25
C ALA A 154 16.86 5.20 -10.40
N GLY A 155 16.21 5.82 -9.42
CA GLY A 155 14.75 6.04 -9.35
C GLY A 155 14.32 6.33 -7.92
N LYS A 156 13.00 6.30 -7.66
CA LYS A 156 12.48 6.52 -6.30
C LYS A 156 12.94 5.47 -5.31
N GLY A 157 13.21 5.92 -4.08
CA GLY A 157 13.57 5.08 -2.96
C GLY A 157 12.98 5.57 -1.66
N PHE A 158 12.52 4.64 -0.84
CA PHE A 158 12.16 4.89 0.56
C PHE A 158 13.45 5.04 1.38
N CYS A 159 13.71 6.26 1.85
CA CYS A 159 14.93 6.69 2.52
C CYS A 159 14.61 7.15 3.94
N MET A 160 14.59 6.22 4.89
CA MET A 160 14.39 6.50 6.31
C MET A 160 15.64 6.11 7.10
N GLU A 161 16.11 7.01 7.99
CA GLU A 161 17.24 6.72 8.86
C GLU A 161 16.94 5.49 9.72
N THR A 162 17.90 4.56 9.80
CA THR A 162 17.77 3.33 10.60
C THR A 162 16.59 2.42 10.23
N SER A 163 16.09 2.51 8.99
CA SER A 163 14.99 1.67 8.49
C SER A 163 15.30 0.17 8.53
N LYS A 164 14.39 -0.59 9.15
CA LYS A 164 14.38 -2.05 9.14
C LYS A 164 14.11 -2.57 7.73
N ALA A 165 13.27 -1.90 6.95
CA ALA A 165 12.94 -2.31 5.59
C ALA A 165 14.15 -2.25 4.64
N VAL A 166 14.97 -1.20 4.76
CA VAL A 166 16.24 -1.09 4.03
C VAL A 166 17.19 -2.22 4.42
N THR A 167 17.31 -2.52 5.72
CA THR A 167 18.11 -3.65 6.21
C THR A 167 17.61 -4.99 5.66
N ALA A 168 16.32 -5.27 5.75
CA ALA A 168 15.71 -6.51 5.28
C ALA A 168 15.96 -6.73 3.78
N TYR A 169 15.79 -5.69 2.96
CA TYR A 169 16.08 -5.75 1.53
C TYR A 169 17.57 -6.01 1.27
N ASN A 170 18.44 -5.26 1.94
CA ASN A 170 19.89 -5.42 1.79
C ASN A 170 20.36 -6.84 2.14
N GLU A 171 19.82 -7.43 3.19
CA GLU A 171 20.10 -8.82 3.57
C GLU A 171 19.58 -9.83 2.55
N ALA A 172 18.31 -9.72 2.15
CA ALA A 172 17.66 -10.64 1.22
C ALA A 172 18.34 -10.66 -0.16
N TYR A 173 18.83 -9.50 -0.61
CA TYR A 173 19.35 -9.32 -1.97
C TYR A 173 20.86 -9.14 -2.03
N ASN A 174 21.56 -9.20 -0.90
CA ASN A 174 22.99 -8.91 -0.77
C ASN A 174 23.33 -7.54 -1.37
N ARG A 175 22.71 -6.50 -0.81
CA ARG A 175 22.88 -5.09 -1.15
C ARG A 175 23.32 -4.31 0.09
N ASP A 176 23.62 -3.05 -0.14
CA ASP A 176 24.15 -2.09 0.82
C ASP A 176 23.66 -0.69 0.48
N TYR A 177 22.37 -0.59 0.15
CA TYR A 177 21.70 0.66 -0.19
C TYR A 177 21.35 1.44 1.07
N GLU A 178 21.36 2.76 0.94
CA GLU A 178 20.85 3.69 1.96
C GLU A 178 19.32 3.81 1.88
N CYS A 179 18.73 3.50 0.71
CA CYS A 179 17.30 3.56 0.47
C CYS A 179 16.76 2.26 -0.14
N LEU A 180 15.51 1.93 0.17
CA LEU A 180 14.79 0.79 -0.36
C LEU A 180 14.16 1.14 -1.71
N PRO A 181 14.44 0.41 -2.81
CA PRO A 181 13.79 0.65 -4.10
C PRO A 181 12.25 0.62 -4.03
N PHE A 182 11.62 1.71 -4.46
CA PHE A 182 10.16 1.93 -4.41
C PHE A 182 9.64 2.37 -5.78
N SER A 183 8.47 1.89 -6.20
CA SER A 183 7.81 2.31 -7.44
C SER A 183 7.36 3.77 -7.38
N ASP A 184 7.03 4.33 -8.54
CA ASP A 184 6.48 5.69 -8.63
C ASP A 184 5.06 5.81 -8.03
N GLY A 185 4.34 4.70 -7.94
CA GLY A 185 2.94 4.60 -7.48
C GLY A 185 2.75 4.17 -6.03
N GLY A 186 3.79 4.25 -5.18
CA GLY A 186 3.67 3.90 -3.76
C GLY A 186 3.74 2.40 -3.47
N HIS A 187 4.22 1.59 -4.41
CA HIS A 187 4.47 0.16 -4.26
C HIS A 187 5.97 -0.12 -4.04
N LEU A 188 6.32 -1.30 -3.56
CA LEU A 188 7.68 -1.83 -3.63
C LEU A 188 8.07 -2.07 -5.10
N TYR A 189 9.33 -1.76 -5.43
CA TYR A 189 9.82 -1.86 -6.79
C TYR A 189 9.77 -3.29 -7.35
N ASP A 190 9.03 -3.47 -8.44
CA ASP A 190 9.01 -4.71 -9.21
C ASP A 190 8.65 -4.49 -10.69
N TYR A 191 9.63 -4.77 -11.56
CA TYR A 191 9.45 -4.72 -13.02
C TYR A 191 9.05 -6.07 -13.64
N ILE A 192 8.85 -7.13 -12.83
CA ILE A 192 8.48 -8.46 -13.30
C ILE A 192 6.97 -8.63 -13.33
N ASN A 193 6.31 -8.38 -12.20
CA ASN A 193 4.85 -8.48 -12.05
C ASN A 193 4.19 -7.11 -11.89
N GLY A 194 4.93 -6.09 -11.44
CA GLY A 194 4.45 -4.72 -11.30
C GLY A 194 4.46 -3.91 -12.60
N THR A 195 4.05 -2.64 -12.47
CA THR A 195 3.97 -1.66 -13.56
C THR A 195 5.28 -0.88 -13.75
N ASP A 196 6.31 -1.17 -12.94
CA ASP A 196 7.59 -0.47 -13.02
C ASP A 196 8.38 -0.81 -14.28
N ASP A 197 8.98 0.23 -14.87
CA ASP A 197 10.05 0.04 -15.83
C ASP A 197 11.29 -0.53 -15.14
N LYS A 198 11.96 -1.46 -15.84
CA LYS A 198 13.25 -1.96 -15.36
C LYS A 198 14.27 -0.83 -15.30
N ARG A 199 14.73 -0.53 -14.08
CA ARG A 199 15.73 0.50 -13.82
C ARG A 199 17.08 0.20 -14.45
N SER A 200 17.84 1.27 -14.64
CA SER A 200 19.26 1.19 -14.95
C SER A 200 20.07 0.61 -13.77
N LYS A 201 21.38 0.50 -13.93
CA LYS A 201 22.25 -0.04 -12.86
C LYS A 201 22.34 0.94 -11.70
N ASP A 202 22.54 0.39 -10.49
CA ASP A 202 22.82 1.20 -9.31
C ASP A 202 24.16 1.97 -9.46
N SER A 203 24.46 2.85 -8.50
CA SER A 203 25.68 3.66 -8.48
C SER A 203 26.98 2.84 -8.50
N LYS A 204 26.92 1.55 -8.13
CA LYS A 204 28.04 0.58 -8.11
C LYS A 204 28.03 -0.34 -9.34
N GLY A 205 27.14 -0.10 -10.31
CA GLY A 205 27.04 -0.87 -11.56
C GLY A 205 26.29 -2.20 -11.44
N ARG A 206 25.59 -2.47 -10.34
CA ARG A 206 24.84 -3.72 -10.10
C ARG A 206 23.40 -3.59 -10.57
N THR A 207 22.76 -4.71 -10.89
CA THR A 207 21.31 -4.74 -11.12
C THR A 207 20.61 -4.51 -9.79
N ILE A 208 19.60 -3.65 -9.78
CA ILE A 208 18.69 -3.44 -8.66
C ILE A 208 17.65 -4.57 -8.67
N PRO A 209 17.64 -5.48 -7.67
CA PRO A 209 16.72 -6.60 -7.65
C PRO A 209 15.25 -6.16 -7.47
N PRO A 210 14.31 -6.72 -8.25
CA PRO A 210 12.89 -6.51 -8.02
C PRO A 210 12.38 -7.42 -6.88
N MET A 211 11.18 -7.11 -6.36
CA MET A 211 10.55 -7.82 -5.25
C MET A 211 9.24 -8.54 -5.63
N PRO A 212 9.20 -9.39 -6.68
CA PRO A 212 7.95 -9.90 -7.28
C PRO A 212 7.05 -10.77 -6.38
N LYS A 213 7.51 -11.10 -5.17
CA LYS A 213 6.77 -11.88 -4.19
C LYS A 213 6.20 -11.05 -3.06
N GLU A 214 6.79 -9.90 -2.78
CA GLU A 214 6.33 -9.03 -1.70
C GLU A 214 4.92 -8.54 -2.01
N LEU A 215 4.04 -8.57 -1.02
CA LEU A 215 2.64 -8.16 -1.14
C LEU A 215 2.55 -6.76 -1.73
N MET A 216 3.36 -5.84 -1.19
CA MET A 216 3.40 -4.44 -1.66
C MET A 216 4.11 -4.25 -2.99
N ALA A 217 4.56 -5.31 -3.66
CA ALA A 217 5.03 -5.31 -5.04
C ALA A 217 4.07 -6.09 -5.96
N ASN A 218 2.79 -6.21 -5.58
CA ASN A 218 1.77 -7.04 -6.24
C ASN A 218 2.05 -8.55 -6.20
N GLY A 219 2.87 -9.00 -5.25
CA GLY A 219 3.04 -10.41 -4.92
C GLY A 219 1.99 -10.91 -3.92
N ASP A 220 2.17 -12.14 -3.44
CA ASP A 220 1.26 -12.82 -2.53
C ASP A 220 1.82 -12.99 -1.11
N ASP A 221 3.10 -12.69 -0.89
CA ASP A 221 3.76 -12.88 0.40
C ASP A 221 3.72 -11.60 1.24
N LEU A 222 3.25 -11.70 2.48
CA LEU A 222 3.58 -10.75 3.55
C LEU A 222 5.06 -10.93 3.92
N GLY A 223 5.92 -10.48 3.02
CA GLY A 223 7.36 -10.70 3.07
C GLY A 223 8.09 -9.79 4.04
N PRO A 224 9.38 -10.08 4.29
CA PRO A 224 10.17 -9.36 5.28
C PRO A 224 10.30 -7.87 4.97
N VAL A 225 10.31 -7.46 3.70
CA VAL A 225 10.41 -6.04 3.35
C VAL A 225 9.10 -5.33 3.63
N THR A 226 7.97 -5.88 3.19
CA THR A 226 6.63 -5.32 3.47
C THR A 226 6.41 -5.15 4.97
N LEU A 227 6.64 -6.21 5.74
CA LEU A 227 6.46 -6.19 7.20
C LEU A 227 7.38 -5.19 7.89
N SER A 228 8.64 -5.08 7.44
CA SER A 228 9.57 -4.13 8.03
C SER A 228 9.19 -2.67 7.78
N ILE A 229 8.49 -2.35 6.68
CA ILE A 229 7.95 -0.99 6.48
C ILE A 229 6.86 -0.72 7.51
N ILE A 230 5.95 -1.67 7.73
CA ILE A 230 4.87 -1.54 8.73
C ILE A 230 5.46 -1.25 10.12
N ASP A 231 6.53 -1.97 10.48
CA ASP A 231 7.30 -1.72 11.71
C ASP A 231 7.94 -0.32 11.73
N ASP A 232 8.62 0.08 10.64
CA ASP A 232 9.19 1.43 10.49
C ASP A 232 8.11 2.53 10.63
N LEU A 233 6.84 2.23 10.31
CA LEU A 233 5.68 3.11 10.42
C LEU A 233 4.97 3.06 11.78
N SER A 234 5.67 2.66 12.85
CA SER A 234 5.19 2.66 14.24
C SER A 234 4.16 1.58 14.60
N PHE A 235 4.03 0.53 13.78
CA PHE A 235 3.24 -0.65 14.10
C PHE A 235 4.16 -1.79 14.58
N GLU A 236 4.28 -1.99 15.89
CA GLU A 236 5.08 -3.09 16.46
C GLU A 236 4.46 -4.43 16.05
N LEU A 237 5.27 -5.34 15.51
CA LEU A 237 4.85 -6.67 15.08
C LEU A 237 4.99 -7.72 16.20
N TYR A 238 4.26 -8.83 16.11
CA TYR A 238 4.54 -10.02 16.92
C TYR A 238 5.86 -10.68 16.47
N ASP A 239 6.58 -11.27 17.43
CA ASP A 239 7.79 -12.08 17.20
C ASP A 239 7.51 -13.41 16.47
#